data_AF-A0A1J4VXW5-F1
#
_entry.id   AF-A0A1J4VXW5-F1
#
_cell.length_a   1.000
_cell.length_b   1.000
_cell.length_c   1.000
_cell.angle_alpha   90.00
_cell.angle_beta   90.00
_cell.angle_gamma   90.00
#
_symmetry.space_group_name_H-M   'P 1'
#
loop_
_entity.id
_entity.type
_entity.pdbx_description
1 polymer ?
#
loop_
_entity_poly.entity_id
_entity_poly.type
_entity_poly.pdbx_seq_one_letter_code
_entity_poly.pdbx_strand_id
1 'polypeptide(L)'
;MSSISIINSIKNNRMVKKRGLSFKNLLKNNILSLIIFIGILLIGVVIAGNVSVQNGKVSIDDDLTVYNNKLFVDVSEGRVGIGTSTPSELLNVYGTGGSGGASILINSTGGSPYTRGSLQIINSGGNVAGRGIGIFTFNNNETANATWFIGNPRDFSAPYSDAFIIGRKGGSSMDFSSSERGASSLMHLSSEGDLSIGTTGGGARLTLYKNTNGTILKLQDSDGLCNHNPESSSEIVSCSSDVSLKENIVNVNKKALWDKYNGLVVREYNIISSGDKAIGVIAQEVAQTNPELVTSEKVSIYEEVYSENYGSAVLEKTGENEILLVEQPNPWELVGLIQDLKAENEELKTELCLKDSSYIFC
;
A
#
# COMPACT_ATOMS: atom_id res chain seq x y z
N MET A 1 48.73 108.55 -54.61
CA MET A 1 48.47 107.94 -55.94
C MET A 1 49.77 107.29 -56.37
N SER A 2 49.97 105.97 -56.46
CA SER A 2 49.05 104.83 -56.42
C SER A 2 49.83 103.61 -55.86
N SER A 3 49.20 102.88 -54.94
CA SER A 3 49.77 101.89 -54.00
C SER A 3 50.23 100.58 -54.69
N ILE A 4 51.48 100.10 -54.53
CA ILE A 4 52.04 99.21 -53.47
C ILE A 4 51.31 97.86 -53.38
N SER A 5 51.93 96.67 -53.35
CA SER A 5 53.30 96.16 -53.52
C SER A 5 53.18 94.64 -53.64
N ILE A 6 53.96 94.03 -54.53
CA ILE A 6 54.24 92.59 -54.54
C ILE A 6 55.16 92.28 -53.35
N ILE A 7 55.00 91.12 -52.70
CA ILE A 7 56.07 90.19 -52.24
C ILE A 7 55.39 88.99 -51.59
N ASN A 8 55.63 87.80 -52.14
CA ASN A 8 55.36 86.52 -51.47
C ASN A 8 56.71 85.81 -51.32
N SER A 9 57.14 85.53 -50.09
CA SER A 9 58.38 84.84 -49.80
C SER A 9 58.33 84.08 -48.47
N ILE A 10 58.44 82.75 -48.60
CA ILE A 10 59.24 81.80 -47.78
C ILE A 10 58.65 81.20 -46.47
N LYS A 11 58.47 79.87 -46.55
CA LYS A 11 58.78 78.74 -45.62
C LYS A 11 58.29 78.75 -44.16
N ASN A 12 57.64 77.65 -43.71
CA ASN A 12 58.28 76.51 -43.02
C ASN A 12 57.28 75.53 -42.36
N ASN A 13 57.63 74.25 -42.41
CA ASN A 13 57.01 73.09 -41.76
C ASN A 13 56.71 73.29 -40.26
N ARG A 14 55.54 72.80 -39.79
CA ARG A 14 55.37 72.39 -38.39
C ARG A 14 54.48 71.15 -38.28
N MET A 15 55.09 70.05 -37.85
CA MET A 15 54.46 68.80 -37.45
C MET A 15 53.32 69.03 -36.46
N VAL A 16 52.11 68.56 -36.77
CA VAL A 16 51.03 68.49 -35.78
C VAL A 16 51.13 67.15 -35.05
N LYS A 17 51.41 67.25 -33.74
CA LYS A 17 51.48 66.19 -32.74
C LYS A 17 50.40 65.11 -32.93
N LYS A 18 50.81 63.84 -32.89
CA LYS A 18 49.96 62.70 -32.50
C LYS A 18 49.31 63.04 -31.14
N ARG A 19 48.07 63.50 -31.15
CA ARG A 19 47.27 63.66 -29.94
C ARG A 19 46.74 62.28 -29.57
N GLY A 20 47.26 61.71 -28.48
CA GLY A 20 46.67 60.53 -27.86
C GLY A 20 45.17 60.75 -27.63
N LEU A 21 44.37 59.72 -27.89
CA LEU A 21 42.94 59.72 -27.57
C LEU A 21 42.76 59.92 -26.07
N SER A 22 42.56 61.16 -25.65
CA SER A 22 42.11 61.50 -24.31
C SER A 22 40.60 61.25 -24.24
N PHE A 23 40.14 60.58 -23.18
CA PHE A 23 38.72 60.29 -22.89
C PHE A 23 37.81 61.53 -23.00
N LYS A 24 38.37 62.74 -22.80
CA LYS A 24 37.67 64.02 -22.96
C LYS A 24 37.31 64.37 -24.41
N ASN A 25 38.03 63.82 -25.40
CA ASN A 25 37.77 64.04 -26.83
C ASN A 25 36.70 63.08 -27.39
N LEU A 26 36.36 62.00 -26.67
CA LEU A 26 35.20 61.16 -26.99
C LEU A 26 33.88 61.86 -26.64
N LEU A 27 33.85 62.67 -25.58
CA LEU A 27 32.66 63.42 -25.14
C LEU A 27 32.32 64.65 -26.01
N LYS A 28 33.30 65.24 -26.71
CA LYS A 28 33.10 66.54 -27.37
C LYS A 28 32.54 66.49 -28.79
N ASN A 29 32.73 65.39 -29.54
CA ASN A 29 32.44 65.39 -30.98
C ASN A 29 31.30 64.48 -31.40
N ASN A 30 30.53 63.93 -30.47
CA ASN A 30 29.36 63.18 -30.86
C ASN A 30 28.46 62.90 -29.65
N ILE A 31 27.84 63.94 -29.07
CA ILE A 31 26.66 63.71 -28.23
C ILE A 31 25.65 62.86 -29.01
N LEU A 32 25.54 63.09 -30.33
CA LEU A 32 24.73 62.25 -31.21
C LEU A 32 25.25 60.81 -31.27
N SER A 33 26.55 60.55 -31.46
CA SER A 33 27.05 59.16 -31.42
C SER A 33 27.11 58.57 -30.01
N LEU A 34 27.10 59.36 -28.93
CA LEU A 34 26.98 58.89 -27.55
C LEU A 34 25.52 58.56 -27.25
N ILE A 35 24.56 59.33 -27.74
CA ILE A 35 23.12 59.04 -27.71
C ILE A 35 22.78 57.88 -28.65
N ILE A 36 23.47 57.72 -29.77
CA ILE A 36 23.34 56.55 -30.65
C ILE A 36 24.05 55.36 -30.03
N PHE A 37 25.17 55.51 -29.32
CA PHE A 37 25.84 54.41 -28.64
C PHE A 37 25.07 53.98 -27.38
N ILE A 38 24.62 54.93 -26.55
CA ILE A 38 23.70 54.70 -25.41
C ILE A 38 22.34 54.24 -25.93
N GLY A 39 21.88 54.75 -27.06
CA GLY A 39 20.70 54.31 -27.78
C GLY A 39 20.85 52.88 -28.22
N ILE A 40 21.93 52.50 -28.91
CA ILE A 40 22.25 51.12 -29.33
C ILE A 40 22.45 50.21 -28.11
N LEU A 41 23.00 50.73 -27.01
CA LEU A 41 23.13 50.02 -25.73
C LEU A 41 21.78 49.84 -25.02
N LEU A 42 20.86 50.81 -25.16
CA LEU A 42 19.44 50.73 -24.77
C LEU A 42 18.64 49.84 -25.73
N ILE A 43 19.04 49.72 -27.01
CA ILE A 43 18.48 48.79 -28.01
C ILE A 43 19.03 47.36 -27.79
N GLY A 44 20.12 47.21 -27.03
CA GLY A 44 20.52 45.94 -26.42
C GLY A 44 19.54 45.44 -25.36
N VAL A 45 18.54 46.26 -25.01
CA VAL A 45 17.31 45.81 -24.39
C VAL A 45 16.34 45.51 -25.53
N VAL A 46 16.12 44.24 -25.82
CA VAL A 46 14.85 43.82 -26.43
C VAL A 46 13.79 44.19 -25.39
N ILE A 47 13.21 45.39 -25.47
CA ILE A 47 11.99 45.71 -24.70
C ILE A 47 10.83 45.00 -25.43
N ALA A 48 10.87 43.66 -25.45
CA ALA A 48 9.66 42.96 -25.08
C ALA A 48 9.56 43.30 -23.60
N GLY A 49 8.53 44.03 -23.16
CA GLY A 49 8.49 44.64 -21.81
C GLY A 49 8.81 43.68 -20.66
N ASN A 50 8.73 42.38 -20.93
CA ASN A 50 8.93 41.29 -20.00
C ASN A 50 10.22 40.49 -20.29
N VAL A 51 11.13 40.94 -21.15
CA VAL A 51 12.42 40.27 -21.40
C VAL A 51 13.57 41.21 -21.09
N SER A 52 14.42 40.84 -20.12
CA SER A 52 15.61 41.61 -19.75
C SER A 52 16.87 40.77 -19.96
N VAL A 53 17.86 41.35 -20.63
CA VAL A 53 19.19 40.73 -20.82
C VAL A 53 20.21 41.54 -20.05
N GLN A 54 20.69 41.01 -18.93
CA GLN A 54 21.67 41.67 -18.07
C GLN A 54 22.79 40.71 -17.72
N ASN A 55 24.04 41.12 -17.91
CA ASN A 55 25.24 40.33 -17.58
C ASN A 55 25.24 38.91 -18.16
N GLY A 56 24.67 38.70 -19.35
CA GLY A 56 24.60 37.40 -20.02
C GLY A 56 23.46 36.47 -19.54
N LYS A 57 22.64 36.89 -18.57
CA LYS A 57 21.40 36.22 -18.17
C LYS A 57 20.23 36.79 -18.97
N VAL A 58 19.33 35.92 -19.42
CA VAL A 58 18.02 36.29 -19.95
C VAL A 58 16.98 36.06 -18.84
N SER A 59 16.21 37.10 -18.49
CA SER A 59 15.03 37.02 -17.62
C SER A 59 13.79 37.21 -18.49
N ILE A 60 12.78 36.37 -18.27
CA ILE A 60 11.46 36.51 -18.89
C ILE A 60 10.46 36.61 -17.73
N ASP A 61 9.84 37.78 -17.60
CA ASP A 61 8.96 38.15 -16.48
C ASP A 61 7.48 37.84 -16.78
N ASP A 62 7.19 37.31 -17.97
CA ASP A 62 5.86 36.92 -18.47
C ASP A 62 5.96 35.54 -19.15
N ASP A 63 4.86 35.02 -19.66
CA ASP A 63 4.79 33.64 -20.17
C ASP A 63 5.82 33.33 -21.28
N LEU A 64 6.38 32.12 -21.25
CA LEU A 64 7.26 31.60 -22.30
C LEU A 64 6.57 30.48 -23.08
N THR A 65 6.31 30.72 -24.36
CA THR A 65 5.80 29.72 -25.29
C THR A 65 6.87 29.26 -26.26
N VAL A 66 7.15 27.96 -26.29
CA VAL A 66 8.08 27.32 -27.24
C VAL A 66 7.31 26.40 -28.17
N TYR A 67 7.35 26.68 -29.48
CA TYR A 67 6.77 25.90 -30.58
C TYR A 67 5.37 25.36 -30.27
N ASN A 68 4.32 26.15 -30.51
CA ASN A 68 2.91 25.76 -30.31
C ASN A 68 2.68 24.97 -28.99
N ASN A 69 3.28 25.45 -27.89
CA ASN A 69 3.14 24.89 -26.54
C ASN A 69 3.77 23.51 -26.35
N LYS A 70 4.80 23.16 -27.13
CA LYS A 70 5.66 22.00 -26.79
C LYS A 70 6.31 22.17 -25.43
N LEU A 71 6.73 23.38 -25.11
CA LEU A 71 7.03 23.82 -23.75
C LEU A 71 6.32 25.15 -23.53
N PHE A 72 5.58 25.26 -22.44
CA PHE A 72 4.88 26.46 -22.02
C PHE A 72 5.21 26.72 -20.56
N VAL A 73 5.72 27.91 -20.24
CA VAL A 73 5.89 28.38 -18.86
C VAL A 73 4.86 29.47 -18.64
N ASP A 74 3.85 29.14 -17.84
CA ASP A 74 2.82 30.07 -17.40
C ASP A 74 3.32 30.75 -16.12
N VAL A 75 3.83 31.97 -16.28
CA VAL A 75 4.37 32.76 -15.17
C VAL A 75 3.23 33.26 -14.29
N SER A 76 2.07 33.57 -14.88
CA SER A 76 0.90 34.08 -14.17
C SER A 76 0.36 33.09 -13.13
N GLU A 77 0.39 31.79 -13.45
CA GLU A 77 -0.06 30.71 -12.58
C GLU A 77 1.09 29.91 -11.94
N GLY A 78 2.34 30.17 -12.33
CA GLY A 78 3.54 29.51 -11.82
C GLY A 78 3.68 28.05 -12.26
N ARG A 79 3.30 27.71 -13.50
CA ARG A 79 3.19 26.32 -13.99
C ARG A 79 4.02 26.09 -15.25
N VAL A 80 4.36 24.83 -15.50
CA VAL A 80 5.06 24.39 -16.72
C VAL A 80 4.25 23.32 -17.44
N GLY A 81 3.85 23.59 -18.67
CA GLY A 81 3.22 22.65 -19.59
C GLY A 81 4.22 22.07 -20.60
N ILE A 82 4.16 20.77 -20.85
CA ILE A 82 4.82 20.12 -22.00
C ILE A 82 3.72 19.53 -22.87
N GLY A 83 3.53 20.07 -24.07
CA GLY A 83 2.48 19.65 -25.00
C GLY A 83 1.10 20.26 -24.73
N THR A 84 0.99 21.25 -23.84
CA THR A 84 -0.26 21.97 -23.49
C THR A 84 0.03 23.43 -23.15
N SER A 85 -0.89 24.34 -23.51
CA SER A 85 -0.90 25.75 -23.10
C SER A 85 -1.73 26.02 -21.85
N THR A 86 -2.42 25.02 -21.32
CA THR A 86 -3.27 25.19 -20.14
C THR A 86 -2.88 24.14 -19.10
N PRO A 87 -1.69 24.28 -18.47
CA PRO A 87 -1.23 23.34 -17.46
C PRO A 87 -2.17 23.37 -16.24
N SER A 88 -2.78 22.23 -15.91
CA SER A 88 -3.64 22.11 -14.73
C SER A 88 -2.85 21.87 -13.44
N GLU A 89 -1.55 21.56 -13.54
CA GLU A 89 -0.64 21.24 -12.44
C GLU A 89 0.69 21.98 -12.62
N LEU A 90 1.51 22.06 -11.57
CA LEU A 90 2.83 22.74 -11.61
C LEU A 90 3.74 22.23 -12.73
N LEU A 91 3.69 20.92 -13.01
CA LEU A 91 4.25 20.31 -14.21
C LEU A 91 3.18 19.45 -14.86
N ASN A 92 2.63 19.89 -16.00
CA ASN A 92 1.66 19.13 -16.77
C ASN A 92 2.31 18.62 -18.07
N VAL A 93 2.62 17.33 -18.14
CA VAL A 93 3.02 16.68 -19.38
C VAL A 93 1.77 16.13 -20.04
N TYR A 94 1.42 16.68 -21.20
CA TYR A 94 0.19 16.36 -21.92
C TYR A 94 0.53 15.81 -23.31
N GLY A 95 -0.09 14.68 -23.66
CA GLY A 95 0.06 14.04 -24.96
C GLY A 95 -1.26 14.05 -25.71
N THR A 96 -1.26 14.50 -26.97
CA THR A 96 -2.42 14.43 -27.87
C THR A 96 -2.16 13.41 -28.97
N GLY A 97 -2.96 12.34 -29.03
CA GLY A 97 -2.90 11.34 -30.10
C GLY A 97 -3.32 9.94 -29.64
N GLY A 98 -4.14 9.27 -30.46
CA GLY A 98 -4.92 8.06 -30.12
C GLY A 98 -4.19 6.79 -29.70
N SER A 99 -2.87 6.81 -29.47
CA SER A 99 -2.10 5.72 -28.84
C SER A 99 -0.82 6.15 -28.12
N GLY A 100 -0.45 7.44 -28.15
CA GLY A 100 0.74 7.96 -27.49
C GLY A 100 0.34 8.88 -26.33
N GLY A 101 0.13 8.30 -25.15
CA GLY A 101 -0.12 9.08 -23.94
C GLY A 101 1.09 9.97 -23.58
N ALA A 102 0.86 10.92 -22.69
CA ALA A 102 1.97 11.64 -22.05
C ALA A 102 2.91 10.64 -21.36
N SER A 103 4.21 10.77 -21.59
CA SER A 103 5.21 9.91 -20.95
C SER A 103 6.40 10.72 -20.47
N ILE A 104 6.94 10.32 -19.32
CA ILE A 104 8.21 10.83 -18.79
C ILE A 104 9.19 9.67 -18.88
N LEU A 105 10.14 9.77 -19.82
CA LEU A 105 11.20 8.77 -19.98
C LEU A 105 12.40 9.15 -19.11
N ILE A 106 12.80 8.25 -18.22
CA ILE A 106 14.06 8.36 -17.46
C ILE A 106 15.00 7.26 -17.97
N ASN A 107 16.02 7.63 -18.76
CA ASN A 107 17.00 6.70 -19.32
C ASN A 107 18.45 7.05 -18.92
N SER A 108 19.33 6.06 -18.95
CA SER A 108 20.78 6.22 -18.76
C SER A 108 21.53 5.40 -19.80
N THR A 109 22.63 5.92 -20.33
CA THR A 109 23.43 5.28 -21.38
C THR A 109 24.81 4.84 -20.88
N GLY A 110 25.01 4.76 -19.55
CA GLY A 110 26.24 4.23 -18.95
C GLY A 110 26.39 2.72 -19.17
N GLY A 111 27.62 2.22 -19.29
CA GLY A 111 27.94 0.80 -19.56
C GLY A 111 27.58 -0.21 -18.44
N SER A 112 26.70 0.17 -17.51
CA SER A 112 26.16 -0.67 -16.45
C SER A 112 24.68 -0.96 -16.77
N PRO A 113 24.20 -2.21 -16.69
CA PRO A 113 22.84 -2.60 -17.11
C PRO A 113 21.71 -2.04 -16.22
N TYR A 114 22.04 -1.17 -15.26
CA TYR A 114 21.09 -0.56 -14.34
C TYR A 114 20.86 0.91 -14.72
N THR A 115 19.70 1.21 -15.29
CA THR A 115 19.19 2.59 -15.33
C THR A 115 18.74 2.96 -13.92
N ARG A 116 19.48 3.82 -13.21
CA ARG A 116 18.99 4.42 -11.96
C ARG A 116 17.97 5.51 -12.29
N GLY A 117 16.72 5.10 -12.51
CA GLY A 117 15.57 6.01 -12.54
C GLY A 117 14.85 5.93 -11.20
N SER A 118 14.77 7.03 -10.46
CA SER A 118 13.96 7.12 -9.24
C SER A 118 13.00 8.30 -9.36
N LEU A 119 11.70 8.05 -9.21
CA LEU A 119 10.73 9.10 -8.92
C LEU A 119 10.77 9.35 -7.40
N GLN A 120 11.51 10.37 -6.98
CA GLN A 120 11.60 10.72 -5.58
C GLN A 120 10.44 11.64 -5.21
N ILE A 121 9.48 11.13 -4.44
CA ILE A 121 8.36 11.91 -3.91
C ILE A 121 8.79 12.44 -2.54
N ILE A 122 9.37 13.65 -2.53
CA ILE A 122 9.78 14.34 -1.30
C ILE A 122 8.73 15.40 -0.99
N ASN A 123 8.09 15.30 0.17
CA ASN A 123 7.37 16.43 0.74
C ASN A 123 8.26 17.08 1.81
N SER A 124 8.77 18.27 1.51
CA SER A 124 9.59 19.10 2.41
C SER A 124 8.81 20.21 3.11
N GLY A 125 7.51 20.36 2.80
CA GLY A 125 6.61 21.20 3.58
C GLY A 125 6.27 20.46 4.87
N GLY A 126 6.17 21.19 5.99
CA GLY A 126 6.01 20.66 7.35
C GLY A 126 4.67 19.98 7.64
N ASN A 127 4.20 19.18 6.69
CA ASN A 127 3.14 18.21 6.80
C ASN A 127 3.39 17.10 5.73
N VAL A 128 3.91 15.94 6.17
CA VAL A 128 4.03 14.65 5.44
C VAL A 128 2.74 14.29 4.66
N ALA A 129 2.78 14.39 3.32
CA ALA A 129 1.83 13.71 2.44
C ALA A 129 2.22 12.22 2.35
N GLY A 130 1.27 11.32 2.15
CA GLY A 130 1.54 9.88 1.98
C GLY A 130 2.59 9.68 0.90
N ARG A 131 3.59 8.85 1.20
CA ARG A 131 4.72 8.59 0.30
C ARG A 131 4.44 7.29 -0.43
N GLY A 132 3.99 7.36 -1.67
CA GLY A 132 3.75 6.18 -2.46
C GLY A 132 3.56 6.48 -3.93
N ILE A 133 3.57 5.44 -4.73
CA ILE A 133 3.38 5.49 -6.17
C ILE A 133 2.07 4.78 -6.46
N GLY A 134 1.23 5.40 -7.28
CA GLY A 134 -0.05 4.81 -7.70
C GLY A 134 -0.36 5.12 -9.15
N ILE A 135 -1.22 4.30 -9.75
CA ILE A 135 -1.86 4.57 -11.04
C ILE A 135 -3.23 5.15 -10.73
N PHE A 136 -3.47 6.41 -11.13
CA PHE A 136 -4.73 7.11 -10.91
C PHE A 136 -5.40 7.34 -12.26
N THR A 137 -6.38 6.50 -12.59
CA THR A 137 -7.23 6.66 -13.78
C THR A 137 -8.40 7.59 -13.45
N PHE A 138 -8.46 8.74 -14.11
CA PHE A 138 -9.63 9.62 -14.05
C PHE A 138 -10.60 9.21 -15.16
N ASN A 139 -11.79 8.74 -14.80
CA ASN A 139 -12.93 8.75 -15.70
C ASN A 139 -14.00 9.67 -15.13
N ASN A 140 -14.57 10.51 -15.98
CA ASN A 140 -15.62 11.48 -15.65
C ASN A 140 -16.99 10.84 -15.32
N ASN A 141 -17.09 9.51 -15.35
CA ASN A 141 -18.17 8.73 -14.78
C ASN A 141 -17.64 8.04 -13.53
N GLU A 142 -18.23 8.29 -12.37
CA GLU A 142 -17.75 7.89 -11.03
C GLU A 142 -17.57 6.37 -10.77
N THR A 143 -17.63 5.51 -11.81
CA THR A 143 -17.75 4.05 -11.70
C THR A 143 -16.59 3.21 -12.24
N ALA A 144 -15.43 3.76 -12.65
CA ALA A 144 -14.26 2.91 -12.96
C ALA A 144 -13.17 2.99 -11.89
N ASN A 145 -13.33 2.15 -10.87
CA ASN A 145 -12.43 1.97 -9.73
C ASN A 145 -11.12 1.23 -10.09
N ALA A 146 -10.34 1.72 -11.06
CA ALA A 146 -9.09 1.08 -11.49
C ALA A 146 -7.82 1.80 -10.96
N THR A 147 -7.89 2.40 -9.77
CA THR A 147 -6.73 3.04 -9.15
C THR A 147 -6.13 2.16 -8.07
N TRP A 148 -4.81 1.96 -8.11
CA TRP A 148 -4.06 1.20 -7.11
C TRP A 148 -2.86 1.99 -6.61
N PHE A 149 -2.56 1.85 -5.33
CA PHE A 149 -1.49 2.55 -4.63
C PHE A 149 -0.62 1.60 -3.86
N ILE A 150 0.68 1.86 -3.91
CA ILE A 150 1.67 1.20 -3.09
C ILE A 150 2.50 2.26 -2.37
N GLY A 151 2.60 2.12 -1.07
CA GLY A 151 3.50 2.93 -0.28
C GLY A 151 3.00 3.14 1.13
N ASN A 152 3.43 4.25 1.69
CA ASN A 152 3.14 4.64 3.04
C ASN A 152 1.99 5.66 3.05
N PRO A 153 0.92 5.40 3.82
CA PRO A 153 -0.24 6.29 3.84
C PRO A 153 0.04 7.65 4.49
N ARG A 154 -0.70 8.70 4.09
CA ARG A 154 -0.71 10.00 4.78
C ARG A 154 -1.48 9.83 6.08
N ASP A 155 -0.83 9.90 7.24
CA ASP A 155 -1.55 10.14 8.49
C ASP A 155 -0.67 10.91 9.48
N PHE A 156 -1.23 12.00 10.03
CA PHE A 156 -0.58 12.86 11.03
C PHE A 156 -0.84 12.43 12.46
N SER A 157 -1.80 11.55 12.63
CA SER A 157 -2.47 11.35 13.90
C SER A 157 -2.51 9.88 14.35
N ALA A 158 -1.90 8.93 13.61
CA ALA A 158 -2.07 7.49 13.85
C ALA A 158 -0.79 6.64 13.56
N PRO A 159 -0.63 5.44 14.18
CA PRO A 159 0.61 4.63 14.21
C PRO A 159 1.05 3.99 12.87
N TYR A 160 0.34 4.26 11.77
CA TYR A 160 0.56 3.67 10.44
C TYR A 160 1.56 4.44 9.58
N SER A 161 2.26 5.41 10.17
CA SER A 161 3.25 6.27 9.50
C SER A 161 4.45 5.50 8.93
N ASP A 162 4.64 4.24 9.32
CA ASP A 162 5.69 3.33 8.81
C ASP A 162 5.14 2.04 8.17
N ALA A 163 3.81 1.94 8.01
CA ALA A 163 3.19 0.77 7.40
C ALA A 163 3.45 0.70 5.88
N PHE A 164 3.47 -0.51 5.35
CA PHE A 164 3.48 -0.78 3.91
C PHE A 164 2.10 -1.30 3.50
N ILE A 165 1.43 -0.57 2.61
CA ILE A 165 0.12 -0.96 2.09
C ILE A 165 0.15 -1.16 0.57
N ILE A 166 -0.72 -2.05 0.10
CA ILE A 166 -1.15 -2.17 -1.29
C ILE A 166 -2.67 -2.08 -1.29
N GLY A 167 -3.25 -1.03 -1.87
CA GLY A 167 -4.70 -0.79 -1.82
C GLY A 167 -5.29 -0.30 -3.13
N ARG A 168 -6.61 -0.43 -3.28
CA ARG A 168 -7.39 0.14 -4.39
C ARG A 168 -8.13 1.40 -3.92
N LYS A 169 -8.23 2.45 -4.73
CA LYS A 169 -9.06 3.63 -4.40
C LYS A 169 -10.32 3.71 -5.27
N GLY A 170 -11.44 4.05 -4.62
CA GLY A 170 -12.65 4.55 -5.28
C GLY A 170 -12.74 6.08 -5.20
N GLY A 171 -13.23 6.73 -6.26
CA GLY A 171 -13.46 8.19 -6.32
C GLY A 171 -12.32 9.04 -6.92
N SER A 172 -12.64 10.32 -7.18
CA SER A 172 -11.94 11.20 -8.14
C SER A 172 -10.72 11.99 -7.62
N SER A 173 -10.31 11.83 -6.36
CA SER A 173 -9.19 12.60 -5.73
C SER A 173 -7.92 11.75 -5.55
N MET A 174 -6.72 12.29 -5.85
CA MET A 174 -5.44 11.58 -5.64
C MET A 174 -5.07 11.41 -4.16
N ASP A 175 -5.73 12.13 -3.26
CA ASP A 175 -5.56 11.95 -1.83
C ASP A 175 -6.40 10.77 -1.37
N PHE A 176 -5.76 9.70 -0.92
CA PHE A 176 -6.42 8.75 -0.04
C PHE A 176 -6.85 9.55 1.22
N SER A 177 -8.14 9.63 1.52
CA SER A 177 -8.53 10.18 2.83
C SER A 177 -8.08 9.20 3.92
N SER A 178 -7.94 9.62 5.19
CA SER A 178 -7.54 8.72 6.29
C SER A 178 -8.48 7.50 6.43
N SER A 179 -9.72 7.61 5.97
CA SER A 179 -10.76 6.58 6.08
C SER A 179 -10.71 5.43 5.06
N GLU A 180 -9.98 5.54 3.94
CA GLU A 180 -10.06 4.55 2.83
C GLU A 180 -8.93 3.49 2.85
N ARG A 181 -7.96 3.61 3.76
CA ARG A 181 -6.59 3.07 3.60
C ARG A 181 -6.33 1.67 4.17
N GLY A 182 -7.23 1.13 5.01
CA GLY A 182 -7.18 -0.26 5.50
C GLY A 182 -8.33 -1.16 5.01
N ALA A 183 -9.46 -0.58 4.59
CA ALA A 183 -10.63 -1.31 4.12
C ALA A 183 -10.52 -1.77 2.66
N SER A 184 -9.63 -1.15 1.90
CA SER A 184 -9.37 -1.44 0.48
C SER A 184 -7.98 -2.02 0.23
N SER A 185 -7.21 -2.27 1.31
CA SER A 185 -5.88 -2.85 1.23
C SER A 185 -6.00 -4.34 0.91
N LEU A 186 -5.46 -4.71 -0.25
CA LEU A 186 -5.27 -6.11 -0.60
C LEU A 186 -4.18 -6.74 0.28
N MET A 187 -3.26 -5.92 0.77
CA MET A 187 -2.22 -6.32 1.69
C MET A 187 -1.85 -5.17 2.62
N HIS A 188 -1.68 -5.47 3.90
CA HIS A 188 -1.24 -4.54 4.92
C HIS A 188 -0.15 -5.21 5.75
N LEU A 189 1.05 -4.64 5.71
CA LEU A 189 2.14 -4.95 6.62
C LEU A 189 2.28 -3.80 7.62
N SER A 190 1.98 -4.07 8.88
CA SER A 190 2.12 -3.07 9.95
C SER A 190 3.61 -2.83 10.25
N SER A 191 3.90 -1.69 10.88
CA SER A 191 5.23 -1.40 11.44
C SER A 191 5.63 -2.33 12.58
N GLU A 192 4.68 -3.11 13.10
CA GLU A 192 4.83 -4.07 14.19
C GLU A 192 5.09 -5.51 13.70
N GLY A 193 4.97 -5.75 12.38
CA GLY A 193 5.29 -7.03 11.72
C GLY A 193 4.08 -7.89 11.35
N ASP A 194 2.85 -7.36 11.48
CA ASP A 194 1.63 -8.09 11.17
C ASP A 194 1.35 -8.12 9.68
N LEU A 195 0.94 -9.28 9.19
CA LEU A 195 0.66 -9.51 7.79
C LEU A 195 -0.82 -9.83 7.58
N SER A 196 -1.54 -8.89 6.95
CA SER A 196 -2.91 -9.10 6.48
C SER A 196 -2.93 -9.22 4.95
N ILE A 197 -3.60 -10.23 4.40
CA ILE A 197 -3.66 -10.52 2.96
C ILE A 197 -5.09 -10.83 2.55
N GLY A 198 -5.56 -10.19 1.47
CA GLY A 198 -6.62 -10.74 0.64
C GLY A 198 -7.98 -10.90 1.32
N THR A 199 -8.39 -9.93 2.13
CA THR A 199 -9.80 -9.83 2.58
C THR A 199 -10.80 -9.64 1.43
N THR A 200 -10.34 -9.68 0.17
CA THR A 200 -11.12 -9.88 -1.06
C THR A 200 -10.36 -10.78 -2.07
N GLY A 201 -10.73 -12.07 -2.22
CA GLY A 201 -10.24 -12.93 -3.33
C GLY A 201 -9.95 -14.45 -3.15
N GLY A 202 -10.58 -15.18 -2.23
CA GLY A 202 -10.70 -16.66 -2.34
C GLY A 202 -9.63 -17.58 -1.72
N GLY A 203 -8.58 -17.07 -1.07
CA GLY A 203 -7.78 -17.84 -0.10
C GLY A 203 -8.38 -17.76 1.33
N ALA A 204 -7.77 -18.43 2.31
CA ALA A 204 -8.06 -18.10 3.71
C ALA A 204 -7.73 -16.61 3.93
N ARG A 205 -8.70 -15.83 4.38
CA ARG A 205 -8.61 -14.36 4.56
C ARG A 205 -7.53 -13.92 5.56
N LEU A 206 -6.89 -14.88 6.23
CA LEU A 206 -5.88 -14.68 7.25
C LEU A 206 -4.82 -15.80 7.14
N THR A 207 -3.55 -15.42 7.05
CA THR A 207 -2.40 -16.33 7.09
C THR A 207 -1.47 -15.84 8.19
N LEU A 208 -1.21 -16.69 9.18
CA LEU A 208 -0.32 -16.38 10.30
C LEU A 208 0.97 -17.18 10.11
N TYR A 209 2.10 -16.48 10.11
CA TYR A 209 3.39 -17.08 9.78
C TYR A 209 4.49 -16.51 10.66
N LYS A 210 5.34 -17.39 11.15
CA LYS A 210 6.57 -17.07 11.87
C LYS A 210 7.71 -17.87 11.26
N ASN A 211 8.88 -17.27 11.14
CA ASN A 211 10.06 -17.87 10.49
C ASN A 211 11.00 -18.60 11.48
N THR A 212 10.64 -18.64 12.75
CA THR A 212 11.41 -19.29 13.83
C THR A 212 10.47 -20.23 14.56
N ASN A 213 11.02 -21.34 15.09
CA ASN A 213 10.21 -22.25 15.89
C ASN A 213 9.66 -21.49 17.11
N GLY A 214 8.41 -21.75 17.42
CA GLY A 214 7.65 -21.09 18.45
C GLY A 214 6.27 -20.76 17.94
N THR A 215 5.41 -20.43 18.90
CA THR A 215 4.01 -20.15 18.68
C THR A 215 3.75 -19.25 17.48
N ILE A 216 3.03 -19.79 16.48
CA ILE A 216 2.59 -19.08 15.28
C ILE A 216 1.34 -18.25 15.60
N LEU A 217 0.44 -18.81 16.41
CA LEU A 217 -0.74 -18.12 16.91
C LEU A 217 -0.85 -18.37 18.41
N LYS A 218 -0.79 -17.30 19.20
CA LYS A 218 -1.15 -17.36 20.61
C LYS A 218 -2.58 -16.87 20.73
N LEU A 219 -3.46 -17.73 21.22
CA LEU A 219 -4.79 -17.36 21.69
C LEU A 219 -4.72 -17.26 23.22
N GLN A 220 -5.16 -16.14 23.77
CA GLN A 220 -5.14 -15.92 25.22
C GLN A 220 -6.38 -15.11 25.61
N ASP A 221 -7.04 -15.54 26.67
CA ASP A 221 -8.19 -14.87 27.29
C ASP A 221 -8.02 -14.80 28.84
N SER A 222 -9.12 -14.60 29.57
CA SER A 222 -9.11 -14.34 31.02
C SER A 222 -8.71 -15.53 31.89
N ASP A 223 -8.89 -16.74 31.36
CA ASP A 223 -8.82 -18.01 32.08
C ASP A 223 -7.92 -19.02 31.36
N GLY A 224 -7.47 -18.70 30.15
CA GLY A 224 -6.70 -19.59 29.31
C GLY A 224 -5.65 -18.89 28.45
N LEU A 225 -4.58 -19.63 28.17
CA LEU A 225 -3.64 -19.33 27.10
C LEU A 225 -3.42 -20.60 26.32
N CYS A 226 -3.74 -20.59 25.03
CA CYS A 226 -3.49 -21.68 24.11
C CYS A 226 -2.52 -21.22 23.01
N ASN A 227 -1.41 -21.92 22.90
CA ASN A 227 -0.47 -21.74 21.80
C ASN A 227 -0.81 -22.73 20.70
N HIS A 228 -1.12 -22.22 19.52
CA HIS A 228 -1.24 -22.96 18.28
C HIS A 228 0.13 -22.95 17.61
N ASN A 229 0.79 -24.11 17.70
CA ASN A 229 2.10 -24.31 17.11
C ASN A 229 2.05 -25.54 16.20
N PRO A 230 1.89 -25.35 14.88
CA PRO A 230 2.12 -26.40 13.91
C PRO A 230 3.53 -26.98 14.05
N GLU A 231 3.62 -28.28 14.26
CA GLU A 231 4.84 -29.08 14.18
C GLU A 231 4.79 -29.98 12.93
N SER A 232 5.80 -30.84 12.76
CA SER A 232 5.83 -31.81 11.65
C SER A 232 4.64 -32.78 11.76
N SER A 233 3.63 -32.58 10.92
CA SER A 233 2.43 -33.43 10.76
C SER A 233 1.30 -33.23 11.77
N SER A 234 1.38 -32.26 12.68
CA SER A 234 0.28 -31.97 13.61
C SER A 234 0.32 -30.55 14.11
N GLU A 235 -0.85 -29.96 14.32
CA GLU A 235 -0.97 -28.74 15.09
C GLU A 235 -0.97 -29.08 16.58
N ILE A 236 0.07 -28.63 17.28
CA ILE A 236 0.11 -28.76 18.72
C ILE A 236 -0.60 -27.56 19.31
N VAL A 237 -1.72 -27.85 19.99
CA VAL A 237 -2.43 -26.89 20.83
C VAL A 237 -1.99 -27.13 22.27
N SER A 238 -1.27 -26.17 22.83
CA SER A 238 -0.82 -26.22 24.23
C SER A 238 -1.53 -25.15 25.05
N CYS A 239 -2.45 -25.58 25.92
CA CYS A 239 -3.22 -24.69 26.77
C CYS A 239 -2.68 -24.63 28.21
N SER A 240 -2.85 -23.49 28.87
CA SER A 240 -2.49 -23.28 30.27
C SER A 240 -3.22 -24.26 31.18
N SER A 241 -2.46 -24.90 32.06
CA SER A 241 -2.99 -25.91 33.00
C SER A 241 -2.43 -25.72 34.42
N ASP A 242 -1.90 -24.52 34.70
CA ASP A 242 -1.29 -24.18 35.98
C ASP A 242 -2.33 -24.26 37.12
N VAL A 243 -1.91 -24.81 38.26
CA VAL A 243 -2.75 -24.91 39.46
C VAL A 243 -3.15 -23.54 39.99
N SER A 244 -2.33 -22.50 39.76
CA SER A 244 -2.66 -21.13 40.16
C SER A 244 -3.90 -20.58 39.46
N LEU A 245 -4.34 -21.20 38.37
CA LEU A 245 -5.53 -20.84 37.60
C LEU A 245 -6.73 -21.74 37.92
N LYS A 246 -6.65 -22.56 38.97
CA LYS A 246 -7.64 -23.61 39.26
C LYS A 246 -8.03 -23.65 40.73
N GLU A 247 -9.30 -23.92 40.97
CA GLU A 247 -9.87 -24.21 42.30
C GLU A 247 -10.76 -25.44 42.25
N ASN A 248 -11.15 -25.98 43.41
CA ASN A 248 -12.07 -27.12 43.52
C ASN A 248 -11.65 -28.35 42.70
N ILE A 249 -10.34 -28.66 42.69
CA ILE A 249 -9.77 -29.78 41.94
C ILE A 249 -10.19 -31.10 42.59
N VAL A 250 -11.09 -31.83 41.92
CA VAL A 250 -11.62 -33.12 42.35
C VAL A 250 -11.37 -34.20 41.30
N ASN A 251 -11.43 -35.47 41.72
CA ASN A 251 -11.35 -36.59 40.79
C ASN A 251 -12.56 -36.60 39.84
N VAL A 252 -12.29 -36.99 38.61
CA VAL A 252 -13.30 -37.06 37.54
C VAL A 252 -14.33 -38.16 37.84
N ASN A 253 -15.62 -37.84 37.69
CA ASN A 253 -16.69 -38.83 37.75
C ASN A 253 -16.77 -39.61 36.43
N LYS A 254 -16.14 -40.78 36.41
CA LYS A 254 -15.98 -41.59 35.20
C LYS A 254 -17.29 -42.12 34.64
N LYS A 255 -18.26 -42.46 35.50
CA LYS A 255 -19.60 -42.87 35.04
C LYS A 255 -20.32 -41.73 34.33
N ALA A 256 -20.29 -40.53 34.90
CA ALA A 256 -20.91 -39.36 34.26
C ALA A 256 -20.23 -39.02 32.92
N LEU A 257 -18.90 -39.16 32.83
CA LEU A 257 -18.19 -39.03 31.56
C LEU A 257 -18.59 -40.10 30.55
N TRP A 258 -18.74 -41.36 30.97
CA TRP A 258 -19.22 -42.42 30.10
C TRP A 258 -20.63 -42.09 29.59
N ASP A 259 -21.56 -41.71 30.47
CA ASP A 259 -22.93 -41.36 30.09
C ASP A 259 -22.95 -40.17 29.11
N LYS A 260 -22.04 -39.19 29.24
CA LYS A 260 -21.88 -38.02 28.34
C LYS A 260 -21.47 -38.41 26.91
N TYR A 261 -20.69 -39.47 26.72
CA TYR A 261 -20.16 -39.86 25.40
C TYR A 261 -20.70 -41.17 24.86
N ASN A 262 -21.34 -41.96 25.71
CA ASN A 262 -22.00 -43.19 25.31
C ASN A 262 -23.20 -42.88 24.42
N GLY A 263 -23.31 -43.61 23.30
CA GLY A 263 -24.34 -43.38 22.29
C GLY A 263 -23.87 -42.57 21.07
N LEU A 264 -22.68 -41.95 21.12
CA LEU A 264 -22.09 -41.32 19.94
C LEU A 264 -21.80 -42.37 18.85
N VAL A 265 -22.32 -42.13 17.65
CA VAL A 265 -22.11 -42.98 16.48
C VAL A 265 -21.20 -42.28 15.48
N VAL A 266 -20.01 -42.85 15.25
CA VAL A 266 -19.08 -42.36 14.22
C VAL A 266 -19.51 -42.88 12.85
N ARG A 267 -19.55 -41.98 11.87
CA ARG A 267 -19.93 -42.24 10.48
C ARG A 267 -18.78 -41.86 9.54
N GLU A 268 -18.69 -42.57 8.43
CA GLU A 268 -17.99 -42.10 7.23
C GLU A 268 -19.02 -41.45 6.30
N TYR A 269 -18.73 -40.26 5.79
CA TYR A 269 -19.61 -39.51 4.89
C TYR A 269 -18.79 -38.67 3.91
N ASN A 270 -19.45 -38.19 2.86
CA ASN A 270 -18.86 -37.25 1.91
C ASN A 270 -19.37 -35.83 2.19
N ILE A 271 -18.48 -34.83 2.13
CA ILE A 271 -18.85 -33.41 2.20
C ILE A 271 -19.53 -33.01 0.88
N ILE A 272 -20.71 -32.39 0.93
CA ILE A 272 -21.49 -32.07 -0.28
C ILE A 272 -20.74 -31.09 -1.19
N SER A 273 -20.11 -30.05 -0.63
CA SER A 273 -19.48 -28.98 -1.40
C SER A 273 -18.20 -29.43 -2.12
N SER A 274 -17.42 -30.34 -1.53
CA SER A 274 -16.14 -30.79 -2.10
C SER A 274 -16.16 -32.23 -2.63
N GLY A 275 -17.09 -33.06 -2.16
CA GLY A 275 -17.12 -34.50 -2.42
C GLY A 275 -16.15 -35.31 -1.56
N ASP A 276 -15.35 -34.66 -0.71
CA ASP A 276 -14.30 -35.32 0.07
C ASP A 276 -14.88 -36.24 1.14
N LYS A 277 -14.20 -37.37 1.35
CA LYS A 277 -14.49 -38.29 2.44
C LYS A 277 -14.06 -37.70 3.78
N ALA A 278 -14.93 -37.78 4.77
CA ALA A 278 -14.67 -37.39 6.14
C ALA A 278 -15.20 -38.45 7.12
N ILE A 279 -14.63 -38.46 8.31
CA ILE A 279 -15.08 -39.28 9.44
C ILE A 279 -15.51 -38.32 10.55
N GLY A 280 -16.68 -38.55 11.12
CA GLY A 280 -17.23 -37.69 12.16
C GLY A 280 -18.57 -38.17 12.69
N VAL A 281 -19.33 -37.27 13.29
CA VAL A 281 -20.66 -37.53 13.85
C VAL A 281 -21.72 -36.71 13.10
N ILE A 282 -22.97 -37.14 13.16
CA ILE A 282 -24.11 -36.41 12.61
C ILE A 282 -24.80 -35.67 13.75
N ALA A 283 -24.78 -34.34 13.73
CA ALA A 283 -25.28 -33.51 14.83
C ALA A 283 -26.75 -33.79 15.20
N GLN A 284 -27.60 -34.12 14.21
CA GLN A 284 -29.00 -34.47 14.44
C GLN A 284 -29.17 -35.83 15.15
N GLU A 285 -28.24 -36.77 14.95
CA GLU A 285 -28.22 -38.04 15.69
C GLU A 285 -27.75 -37.78 17.12
N VAL A 286 -26.66 -37.00 17.29
CA VAL A 286 -26.12 -36.64 18.61
C VAL A 286 -27.14 -35.89 19.45
N ALA A 287 -27.94 -35.00 18.86
CA ALA A 287 -28.98 -34.25 19.57
C ALA A 287 -30.07 -35.14 20.21
N GLN A 288 -30.22 -36.38 19.75
CA GLN A 288 -31.20 -37.32 20.30
C GLN A 288 -30.66 -38.06 21.53
N THR A 289 -29.34 -38.30 21.58
CA THR A 289 -28.70 -39.12 22.63
C THR A 289 -27.91 -38.29 23.64
N ASN A 290 -27.23 -37.25 23.18
CA ASN A 290 -26.32 -36.38 23.94
C ASN A 290 -26.57 -34.91 23.57
N PRO A 291 -27.80 -34.38 23.82
CA PRO A 291 -28.19 -33.03 23.41
C PRO A 291 -27.29 -31.93 23.98
N GLU A 292 -26.65 -32.16 25.12
CA GLU A 292 -25.72 -31.25 25.77
C GLU A 292 -24.46 -30.97 24.95
N LEU A 293 -24.11 -31.86 24.00
CA LEU A 293 -22.96 -31.69 23.11
C LEU A 293 -23.32 -30.92 21.83
N VAL A 294 -24.59 -30.63 21.59
CA VAL A 294 -25.04 -30.00 20.35
C VAL A 294 -25.46 -28.57 20.61
N THR A 295 -24.81 -27.65 19.91
CA THR A 295 -25.19 -26.24 19.86
C THR A 295 -25.63 -25.88 18.45
N SER A 296 -26.24 -24.70 18.28
CA SER A 296 -26.59 -24.19 16.95
C SER A 296 -26.07 -22.78 16.75
N GLU A 297 -25.64 -22.48 15.52
CA GLU A 297 -25.17 -21.17 15.10
C GLU A 297 -25.86 -20.76 13.80
N LYS A 298 -26.27 -19.50 13.73
CA LYS A 298 -26.87 -18.93 12.52
C LYS A 298 -25.76 -18.38 11.63
N VAL A 299 -25.56 -18.98 10.46
CA VAL A 299 -24.56 -18.55 9.49
C VAL A 299 -25.22 -17.78 8.36
N SER A 300 -24.69 -16.58 8.10
CA SER A 300 -25.17 -15.70 7.03
C SER A 300 -24.77 -16.26 5.66
N ILE A 301 -25.73 -16.30 4.73
CA ILE A 301 -25.50 -16.67 3.34
C ILE A 301 -25.27 -15.39 2.54
N TYR A 302 -24.26 -15.39 1.68
CA TYR A 302 -23.94 -14.27 0.80
C TYR A 302 -23.98 -14.71 -0.65
N GLU A 303 -24.57 -13.89 -1.51
CA GLU A 303 -24.55 -14.06 -2.96
C GLU A 303 -23.90 -12.87 -3.64
N GLU A 304 -23.24 -13.12 -4.77
CA GLU A 304 -22.63 -12.08 -5.58
C GLU A 304 -23.71 -11.43 -6.46
N VAL A 305 -24.06 -10.19 -6.15
CA VAL A 305 -25.07 -9.39 -6.87
C VAL A 305 -24.36 -8.26 -7.61
N TYR A 306 -24.70 -8.04 -8.87
CA TYR A 306 -24.19 -6.90 -9.63
C TYR A 306 -24.85 -5.62 -9.12
N SER A 307 -24.08 -4.74 -8.49
CA SER A 307 -24.59 -3.46 -8.03
C SER A 307 -24.41 -2.40 -9.10
N GLU A 308 -25.52 -1.93 -9.68
CA GLU A 308 -25.52 -0.82 -10.63
C GLU A 308 -24.91 0.46 -10.02
N ASN A 309 -25.06 0.63 -8.71
CA ASN A 309 -24.52 1.77 -7.97
C ASN A 309 -22.98 1.79 -7.90
N TYR A 310 -22.33 0.62 -7.94
CA TYR A 310 -20.86 0.49 -7.86
C TYR A 310 -20.22 0.06 -9.19
N GLY A 311 -21.02 -0.27 -10.20
CA GLY A 311 -20.52 -0.80 -11.48
C GLY A 311 -19.74 -2.11 -11.33
N SER A 312 -19.96 -2.84 -10.23
CA SER A 312 -19.22 -4.03 -9.87
C SER A 312 -20.07 -5.01 -9.07
N ALA A 313 -19.67 -6.26 -9.08
CA ALA A 313 -20.27 -7.29 -8.26
C ALA A 313 -19.92 -7.10 -6.77
N VAL A 314 -20.92 -7.21 -5.90
CA VAL A 314 -20.81 -7.08 -4.44
C VAL A 314 -21.45 -8.30 -3.78
N LEU A 315 -20.92 -8.71 -2.63
CA LEU A 315 -21.51 -9.80 -1.84
C LEU A 315 -22.64 -9.24 -0.97
N GLU A 316 -23.89 -9.62 -1.22
CA GLU A 316 -25.06 -9.25 -0.42
C GLU A 316 -25.53 -10.42 0.44
N LYS A 317 -25.91 -10.15 1.70
CA LYS A 317 -26.47 -11.18 2.58
C LYS A 317 -27.90 -11.50 2.13
N THR A 318 -28.12 -12.74 1.71
CA THR A 318 -29.42 -13.19 1.18
C THR A 318 -30.24 -14.01 2.17
N GLY A 319 -29.64 -14.48 3.27
CA GLY A 319 -30.35 -15.24 4.30
C GLY A 319 -29.47 -15.67 5.47
N GLU A 320 -30.04 -16.52 6.33
CA GLU A 320 -29.35 -17.19 7.44
C GLU A 320 -29.74 -18.67 7.46
N ASN A 321 -28.76 -19.55 7.63
CA ASN A 321 -28.97 -20.96 7.90
C ASN A 321 -28.61 -21.28 9.35
N GLU A 322 -29.42 -22.09 10.03
CA GLU A 322 -29.04 -22.67 11.32
C GLU A 322 -28.19 -23.91 11.08
N ILE A 323 -26.94 -23.88 11.56
CA ILE A 323 -25.98 -24.97 11.49
C ILE A 323 -25.81 -25.52 12.91
N LEU A 324 -25.98 -26.83 13.06
CA LEU A 324 -25.68 -27.52 14.31
C LEU A 324 -24.18 -27.79 14.42
N LEU A 325 -23.59 -27.46 15.56
CA LEU A 325 -22.21 -27.79 15.91
C LEU A 325 -22.22 -28.87 16.98
N VAL A 326 -21.24 -29.78 16.93
CA VAL A 326 -21.02 -30.77 17.98
C VAL A 326 -19.72 -30.43 18.70
N GLU A 327 -19.79 -30.28 20.01
CA GLU A 327 -18.63 -30.09 20.86
C GLU A 327 -17.74 -31.34 20.78
N GLN A 328 -16.47 -31.14 20.41
CA GLN A 328 -15.52 -32.24 20.39
C GLN A 328 -15.20 -32.69 21.81
N PRO A 329 -15.07 -34.01 22.07
CA PRO A 329 -14.68 -34.47 23.39
C PRO A 329 -13.36 -33.86 23.82
N ASN A 330 -13.27 -33.44 25.08
CA ASN A 330 -12.02 -32.97 25.64
C ASN A 330 -10.99 -34.13 25.57
N PRO A 331 -9.83 -33.95 24.93
CA PRO A 331 -8.84 -35.02 24.81
C PRO A 331 -8.43 -35.62 26.17
N TRP A 332 -8.43 -34.82 27.25
CA TRP A 332 -8.14 -35.30 28.60
C TRP A 332 -9.26 -36.14 29.22
N GLU A 333 -10.53 -35.87 28.89
CA GLU A 333 -11.66 -36.71 29.29
C GLU A 333 -11.57 -38.09 28.60
N LEU A 334 -11.19 -38.12 27.31
CA LEU A 334 -10.94 -39.37 26.58
C LEU A 334 -9.79 -40.18 27.18
N VAL A 335 -8.68 -39.52 27.54
CA VAL A 335 -7.57 -40.18 28.25
C VAL A 335 -8.04 -40.78 29.57
N GLY A 336 -8.88 -40.06 30.32
CA GLY A 336 -9.47 -40.56 31.58
C GLY A 336 -10.34 -41.81 31.38
N LEU A 337 -11.21 -41.82 30.37
CA LEU A 337 -12.05 -42.99 30.03
C LEU A 337 -11.22 -44.20 29.59
N ILE A 338 -10.18 -43.98 28.77
CA ILE A 338 -9.30 -45.06 28.31
C ILE A 338 -8.54 -45.70 29.48
N GLN A 339 -8.07 -44.88 30.43
CA GLN A 339 -7.41 -45.39 31.64
C GLN A 339 -8.35 -46.24 32.49
N ASP A 340 -9.62 -45.84 32.58
CA ASP A 340 -10.64 -46.60 33.31
C ASP A 340 -10.96 -47.93 32.66
N LEU A 341 -11.24 -47.92 31.35
CA LEU A 341 -11.49 -49.13 30.55
C LEU A 341 -10.32 -50.11 30.65
N LYS A 342 -9.08 -49.60 30.68
CA LYS A 342 -7.90 -50.45 30.88
C LYS A 342 -7.90 -51.11 32.26
N ALA A 343 -8.26 -50.37 33.31
CA ALA A 343 -8.32 -50.91 34.67
C ALA A 343 -9.40 -51.98 34.81
N GLU A 344 -10.62 -51.73 34.32
CA GLU A 344 -11.72 -52.71 34.34
C GLU A 344 -11.37 -53.99 33.56
N ASN A 345 -10.69 -53.86 32.41
CA ASN A 345 -10.26 -55.01 31.63
C ASN A 345 -9.25 -55.89 32.38
N GLU A 346 -8.28 -55.29 33.09
CA GLU A 346 -7.32 -56.06 33.90
C GLU A 346 -8.00 -56.76 35.10
N GLU A 347 -9.01 -56.14 35.71
CA GLU A 347 -9.81 -56.76 36.76
C GLU A 347 -10.60 -57.96 36.22
N LEU A 348 -11.30 -57.79 35.10
CA LEU A 348 -12.05 -58.87 34.44
C LEU A 348 -11.14 -60.04 34.02
N LYS A 349 -9.96 -59.75 33.48
CA LYS A 349 -8.97 -60.80 33.17
C LYS A 349 -8.59 -61.57 34.42
N THR A 350 -8.27 -60.87 35.51
CA THR A 350 -7.91 -61.50 36.78
C THR A 350 -9.04 -62.43 37.28
N GLU A 351 -10.29 -61.98 37.24
CA GLU A 351 -11.44 -62.81 37.63
C GLU A 351 -11.61 -64.04 36.73
N LEU A 352 -11.43 -63.88 35.41
CA LEU A 352 -11.52 -64.99 34.46
C LEU A 352 -10.42 -66.02 34.70
N CYS A 353 -9.20 -65.59 35.01
CA CYS A 353 -8.06 -66.47 35.29
C CYS A 353 -8.22 -67.27 36.58
N LEU A 354 -8.93 -66.71 37.57
CA LEU A 354 -9.32 -67.46 38.77
C LEU A 354 -10.37 -68.55 38.47
N LYS A 355 -11.22 -68.35 37.45
CA LYS A 355 -12.26 -69.31 37.05
C LYS A 355 -11.74 -70.38 36.08
N ASP A 356 -10.91 -69.97 35.12
CA ASP A 356 -10.33 -70.83 34.11
C ASP A 356 -8.94 -70.31 33.73
N SER A 357 -7.90 -71.05 34.11
CA SER A 357 -6.50 -70.69 33.84
C SER A 357 -6.01 -71.08 32.45
N SER A 358 -6.89 -71.62 31.59
CA SER A 358 -6.53 -72.00 30.21
C SER A 358 -6.53 -70.82 29.23
N TYR A 359 -7.05 -69.65 29.63
CA TYR A 359 -6.99 -68.45 28.81
C TYR A 359 -5.54 -67.95 28.63
N ILE A 360 -5.21 -67.50 27.40
CA ILE A 360 -3.85 -67.06 27.01
C ILE A 360 -3.37 -65.82 27.78
N PHE A 361 -4.29 -65.04 28.36
CA PHE A 361 -3.99 -63.76 29.01
C PHE A 361 -3.73 -63.85 30.54
N CYS A 362 -3.63 -65.06 31.12
CA CYS A 362 -3.64 -65.28 32.57
C CYS A 362 -2.31 -65.21 33.36
#